data_AF-A0A067C859-F1
#
_entry.id   AF-A0A067C859-F1
#
_cell.length_a   1.000
_cell.length_b   1.000
_cell.length_c   1.000
_cell.angle_alpha   90.00
_cell.angle_beta   90.00
_cell.angle_gamma   90.00
#
_symmetry.space_group_name_H-M   'P 1'
#
loop_
_entity.id
_entity.type
_entity.pdbx_description
1 polymer ?
#
loop_
_entity_poly.entity_id
_entity_poly.type
_entity_poly.pdbx_seq_one_letter_code
_entity_poly.pdbx_strand_id
1 'polypeptide(L)'
;MDVAERLAVQRDRNRRKQQRHRDRNTTERKALKRHIYMLQQYIRNYKPHAGTALPWKEVASVFAVASADALSTNSNLRQQCKQLQQLGNILATWAKAVERSQYPPEPTEPFLWRHVMLASDPTARKLGLDWYSQHLYHNTERILQYAQFPTRSNFADNLEVSCGDDLADFLLRMQYDVALPFEDARVRLHASLVDFIRAHDVGLTSQVDLKLSLYRVAAGPRVDYCVSRHYTTADRNVYTFGNLRRDETNGADTSHVWRPRMFWYKCVAR
;
A
#
# COMPACT_ATOMS: atom_id res chain seq x y z
N MET A 1 45.67 0.66 103.35
CA MET A 1 45.67 1.40 102.07
C MET A 1 44.64 2.51 102.18
N ASP A 2 45.14 3.74 102.17
CA ASP A 2 44.35 4.96 102.21
C ASP A 2 43.46 5.09 100.96
N VAL A 3 42.28 5.69 101.08
CA VAL A 3 41.30 5.85 99.99
C VAL A 3 41.90 6.68 98.85
N ALA A 4 42.76 7.65 99.18
CA ALA A 4 43.48 8.46 98.21
C ALA A 4 44.42 7.64 97.32
N GLU A 5 45.07 6.62 97.89
CA GLU A 5 46.01 5.75 97.19
C GLU A 5 45.30 4.83 96.19
N ARG A 6 44.12 4.31 96.55
CA ARG A 6 43.25 3.54 95.63
C ARG A 6 42.76 4.38 94.45
N LEU A 7 42.38 5.63 94.69
CA LEU A 7 41.95 6.56 93.64
C LEU A 7 43.11 6.94 92.71
N ALA A 8 44.33 7.10 93.23
CA ALA A 8 45.52 7.36 92.43
C ALA A 8 45.86 6.20 91.49
N VAL A 9 45.84 4.96 92.00
CA VAL A 9 46.05 3.75 91.18
C VAL A 9 44.96 3.60 90.10
N GLN A 10 43.70 3.88 90.44
CA GLN A 10 42.59 3.82 89.48
C GLN A 10 42.73 4.89 88.38
N ARG A 11 43.17 6.11 88.71
CA ARG A 11 43.44 7.18 87.74
C ARG A 11 44.57 6.80 86.79
N ASP A 12 45.66 6.23 87.30
CA ASP A 12 46.78 5.78 86.46
C ASP A 12 46.36 4.63 85.53
N ARG A 13 45.58 3.68 86.03
CA ARG A 13 45.01 2.59 85.21
C ARG A 13 44.10 3.10 84.10
N ASN A 14 43.21 4.05 84.42
CA ASN A 14 42.32 4.67 83.43
C ASN A 14 43.11 5.46 82.38
N ARG A 15 44.14 6.21 82.79
CA ARG A 15 45.04 6.94 81.88
C ARG A 15 45.75 5.98 80.92
N ARG A 16 46.33 4.89 81.43
CA ARG A 16 46.99 3.86 80.61
C ARG A 16 46.01 3.16 79.66
N LYS A 17 44.77 2.91 80.09
CA LYS A 17 43.71 2.35 79.23
C LYS A 17 43.36 3.32 78.09
N GLN A 18 43.20 4.61 78.40
CA GLN A 18 42.89 5.65 77.41
C GLN A 18 44.05 5.85 76.43
N GLN A 19 45.30 5.78 76.90
CA GLN A 19 46.49 5.84 76.07
C GLN A 19 46.52 4.67 75.08
N ARG A 20 46.36 3.43 75.54
CA ARG A 20 46.32 2.24 74.67
C ARG A 20 45.20 2.31 73.64
N HIS A 21 44.04 2.86 74.01
CA HIS A 21 42.93 3.06 73.07
C HIS A 21 43.27 4.09 71.99
N ARG A 22 43.85 5.24 72.37
CA ARG A 22 44.32 6.25 71.42
C ARG A 22 45.40 5.70 70.50
N ASP A 23 46.33 4.91 71.02
CA ASP A 23 47.42 4.31 70.23
C ASP A 23 46.90 3.29 69.22
N ARG A 24 45.93 2.45 69.60
CA ARG A 24 45.23 1.53 68.67
C ARG A 24 44.53 2.29 67.55
N ASN A 25 43.70 3.27 67.88
CA ASN A 25 42.98 4.07 66.88
C ASN A 25 43.95 4.82 65.95
N THR A 26 45.07 5.33 66.48
CA THR A 26 46.09 6.02 65.68
C THR A 26 46.78 5.08 64.71
N THR A 27 47.07 3.86 65.16
CA THR A 27 47.72 2.82 64.35
C THR A 27 46.78 2.35 63.24
N GLU A 28 45.53 2.07 63.57
CA GLU A 28 44.50 1.67 62.61
C GLU A 28 44.24 2.77 61.58
N ARG A 29 44.13 4.02 62.01
CA ARG A 29 43.95 5.15 61.10
C ARG A 29 45.15 5.32 60.15
N LYS A 30 46.39 5.07 60.61
CA LYS A 30 47.57 5.07 59.74
C LYS A 30 47.53 3.90 58.73
N ALA A 31 47.14 2.71 59.17
CA ALA A 31 47.02 1.54 58.30
C ALA A 31 45.96 1.73 57.20
N LEU A 32 44.79 2.29 57.56
CA LEU A 32 43.71 2.60 56.63
C LEU A 32 44.14 3.68 55.62
N LYS A 33 44.81 4.75 56.07
CA LYS A 33 45.35 5.77 55.16
C LYS A 33 46.35 5.18 54.18
N ARG A 34 47.20 4.25 54.63
CA ARG A 34 48.14 3.53 53.75
C ARG A 34 47.41 2.66 52.73
N HIS A 35 46.36 1.94 53.14
CA HIS A 35 45.53 1.16 52.22
C HIS A 35 44.86 2.03 51.15
N ILE A 36 44.26 3.15 51.55
CA ILE A 36 43.66 4.11 50.61
C ILE A 36 44.71 4.61 49.62
N TYR A 37 45.90 4.98 50.08
CA TYR A 37 46.98 5.41 49.21
C TYR A 37 47.41 4.31 48.22
N MET A 38 47.56 3.06 48.68
CA MET A 38 47.92 1.93 47.83
C MET A 38 46.84 1.66 46.77
N LEU A 39 45.57 1.69 47.15
CA LEU A 39 44.45 1.49 46.22
C LEU A 39 44.35 2.64 45.20
N GLN A 40 44.57 3.88 45.64
CA GLN A 40 44.61 5.04 44.74
C GLN A 40 45.78 4.93 43.75
N GLN A 41 46.95 4.48 44.18
CA GLN A 41 48.09 4.22 43.30
C GLN A 41 47.82 3.07 42.35
N TYR A 42 47.20 1.99 42.83
CA TYR A 42 46.79 0.86 42.00
C TYR A 42 45.84 1.32 40.90
N ILE A 43 44.80 2.08 41.22
CA ILE A 43 43.85 2.62 40.23
C ILE A 43 44.53 3.58 39.24
N ARG A 44 45.42 4.46 39.71
CA ARG A 44 46.17 5.39 38.84
C ARG A 44 47.10 4.67 37.86
N ASN A 45 47.73 3.60 38.31
CA ASN A 45 48.69 2.82 37.52
C ASN A 45 48.04 1.64 36.79
N TYR A 46 46.76 1.37 37.06
CA TYR A 46 45.98 0.35 36.38
C TYR A 46 45.74 0.78 34.94
N LYS A 47 46.61 0.32 34.05
CA LYS A 47 46.38 0.38 32.62
C LYS A 47 45.54 -0.85 32.25
N PRO A 48 44.28 -0.69 31.81
CA PRO A 48 43.56 -1.81 31.24
C PRO A 48 44.42 -2.39 30.11
N HIS A 49 44.46 -3.72 29.98
CA HIS A 49 45.23 -4.39 28.93
C HIS A 49 44.69 -3.93 27.56
N ALA A 50 45.30 -2.89 27.01
CA ALA A 50 44.83 -2.12 25.86
C ALA A 50 45.12 -2.81 24.50
N GLY A 51 45.49 -4.09 24.51
CA GLY A 51 46.01 -4.77 23.32
C GLY A 51 44.97 -5.48 22.46
N THR A 52 43.85 -5.95 23.01
CA THR A 52 42.97 -6.89 22.27
C THR A 52 41.47 -6.74 22.51
N ALA A 53 41.03 -5.97 23.51
CA ALA A 53 39.61 -5.85 23.85
C ALA A 53 39.11 -4.41 23.70
N LEU A 54 38.15 -4.20 22.79
CA LEU A 54 37.43 -2.93 22.66
C LEU A 54 36.76 -2.56 24.00
N PRO A 55 36.67 -1.26 24.35
CA PRO A 55 35.95 -0.84 25.54
C PRO A 55 34.50 -1.34 25.52
N TRP A 56 34.07 -2.07 26.54
CA TRP A 56 32.71 -2.61 26.63
C TRP A 56 31.62 -1.54 26.49
N LYS A 57 31.93 -0.29 26.86
CA LYS A 57 31.03 0.85 26.64
C LYS A 57 30.79 1.11 25.14
N GLU A 58 31.84 1.05 24.33
CA GLU A 58 31.75 1.24 22.88
C GLU A 58 31.01 0.05 22.25
N VAL A 59 31.37 -1.19 22.64
CA VAL A 59 30.70 -2.41 22.20
C VAL A 59 29.20 -2.36 22.52
N ALA A 60 28.84 -2.03 23.77
CA ALA A 60 27.44 -1.89 24.18
C ALA A 60 26.71 -0.78 23.41
N SER A 61 27.37 0.35 23.12
CA SER A 61 26.75 1.41 22.31
C SER A 61 26.47 0.98 20.88
N VAL A 62 27.38 0.24 20.24
CA VAL A 62 27.19 -0.28 18.88
C VAL A 62 26.02 -1.27 18.86
N PHE A 63 25.97 -2.18 19.83
CA PHE A 63 24.84 -3.12 19.94
C PHE A 63 23.53 -2.42 20.26
N ALA A 64 23.53 -1.35 21.05
CA ALA A 64 22.32 -0.57 21.33
C ALA A 64 21.77 0.10 20.07
N VAL A 65 22.64 0.73 19.26
CA VAL A 65 22.25 1.32 17.97
C VAL A 65 21.75 0.24 17.02
N ALA A 66 22.52 -0.83 16.83
CA ALA A 66 22.13 -1.94 15.95
C ALA A 66 20.80 -2.60 16.38
N SER A 67 20.56 -2.71 17.70
CA SER A 67 19.30 -3.24 18.23
C SER A 67 18.13 -2.29 17.97
N ALA A 68 18.32 -0.98 18.15
CA ALA A 68 17.30 0.02 17.83
C ALA A 68 16.94 0.00 16.33
N ASP A 69 17.95 -0.08 15.46
CA ASP A 69 17.75 -0.19 14.02
C ASP A 69 17.03 -1.49 13.63
N ALA A 70 17.40 -2.62 14.25
CA ALA A 70 16.75 -3.90 14.03
C ALA A 70 15.29 -3.89 14.49
N LEU A 71 14.99 -3.28 15.65
CA LEU A 71 13.63 -3.14 16.17
C LEU A 71 12.78 -2.24 15.26
N SER A 72 13.33 -1.11 14.82
CA SER A 72 12.68 -0.21 13.87
C SER A 72 12.35 -0.94 12.56
N THR A 73 13.34 -1.62 11.99
CA THR A 73 13.18 -2.42 10.76
C THR A 73 12.14 -3.52 10.92
N ASN A 74 12.17 -4.26 12.04
CA ASN A 74 11.18 -5.30 12.32
C ASN A 74 9.77 -4.74 12.44
N SER A 75 9.61 -3.61 13.13
CA SER A 75 8.30 -2.95 13.26
C SER A 75 7.73 -2.52 11.91
N ASN A 76 8.56 -1.95 11.02
CA ASN A 76 8.19 -1.58 9.67
C ASN A 76 7.81 -2.81 8.83
N LEU A 77 8.64 -3.86 8.83
CA LEU A 77 8.35 -5.10 8.11
C LEU A 77 7.05 -5.76 8.59
N ARG A 78 6.78 -5.78 9.90
CA ARG A 78 5.51 -6.27 10.44
C ARG A 78 4.32 -5.46 9.97
N GLN A 79 4.46 -4.13 9.89
CA GLN A 79 3.43 -3.26 9.35
C GLN A 79 3.18 -3.54 7.86
N GLN A 80 4.25 -3.68 7.07
CA GLN A 80 4.14 -4.05 5.65
C GLN A 80 3.47 -5.41 5.46
N CYS A 81 3.84 -6.42 6.26
CA CYS A 81 3.21 -7.74 6.21
C CYS A 81 1.70 -7.65 6.49
N LYS A 82 1.29 -6.88 7.51
CA LYS A 82 -0.13 -6.67 7.82
C LYS A 82 -0.87 -5.99 6.67
N GLN A 83 -0.28 -4.96 6.07
CA GLN A 83 -0.86 -4.25 4.92
C GLN A 83 -1.02 -5.18 3.70
N LEU A 84 0.02 -5.97 3.39
CA LEU A 84 -0.04 -6.94 2.29
C LEU A 84 -1.05 -8.06 2.53
N GLN A 85 -1.18 -8.54 3.77
CA GLN A 85 -2.21 -9.53 4.14
C GLN A 85 -3.61 -8.96 3.96
N GLN A 86 -3.85 -7.71 4.40
CA GLN A 86 -5.13 -7.03 4.20
C GLN A 86 -5.44 -6.87 2.70
N LEU A 87 -4.48 -6.38 1.92
CA LEU A 87 -4.61 -6.25 0.47
C LEU A 87 -4.91 -7.60 -0.20
N GLY A 88 -4.20 -8.66 0.18
CA GLY A 88 -4.42 -10.02 -0.32
C GLY A 88 -5.83 -10.53 -0.04
N ASN A 89 -6.37 -10.26 1.16
CA ASN A 89 -7.75 -10.63 1.50
C ASN A 89 -8.79 -9.85 0.69
N ILE A 90 -8.57 -8.55 0.46
CA ILE A 90 -9.44 -7.71 -0.37
C ILE A 90 -9.44 -8.25 -1.81
N LEU A 91 -8.26 -8.45 -2.39
CA LEU A 91 -8.12 -8.97 -3.76
C LEU A 91 -8.69 -10.38 -3.91
N ALA A 92 -8.51 -11.26 -2.92
CA ALA A 92 -9.08 -12.61 -2.95
C ALA A 92 -10.63 -12.58 -2.88
N THR A 93 -11.19 -11.68 -2.07
CA THR A 93 -12.65 -11.49 -1.99
C THR A 93 -13.19 -10.95 -3.30
N TRP A 94 -12.53 -9.94 -3.85
CA TRP A 94 -12.85 -9.36 -5.15
C TRP A 94 -12.78 -10.42 -6.26
N ALA A 95 -11.67 -11.16 -6.37
CA ALA A 95 -11.48 -12.21 -7.37
C ALA A 95 -12.57 -13.28 -7.31
N LYS A 96 -12.96 -13.73 -6.10
CA LYS A 96 -14.08 -14.67 -5.91
C LYS A 96 -15.41 -14.09 -6.39
N ALA A 97 -15.67 -12.80 -6.17
CA ALA A 97 -16.88 -12.16 -6.68
C ALA A 97 -16.90 -12.14 -8.22
N VAL A 98 -15.74 -11.87 -8.83
CA VAL A 98 -15.56 -11.92 -10.29
C VAL A 98 -15.71 -13.35 -10.84
N GLU A 99 -15.10 -14.34 -10.21
CA GLU A 99 -15.14 -15.75 -10.64
C GLU A 99 -16.56 -16.34 -10.57
N ARG A 100 -17.34 -16.01 -9.54
CA ARG A 100 -18.75 -16.44 -9.45
C ARG A 100 -19.64 -15.88 -10.56
N SER A 101 -19.23 -14.79 -11.20
CA SER A 101 -19.90 -14.25 -12.40
C SER A 101 -19.45 -14.93 -13.71
N GLN A 102 -18.57 -15.94 -13.64
CA GLN A 102 -18.02 -16.66 -14.80
C GLN A 102 -18.52 -18.10 -14.96
N TYR A 103 -19.56 -18.53 -14.24
CA TYR A 103 -20.31 -19.71 -14.68
C TYR A 103 -20.81 -19.45 -16.11
N PRO A 104 -20.72 -20.44 -17.03
CA PRO A 104 -20.85 -20.19 -18.46
C PRO A 104 -22.12 -19.38 -18.68
N PRO A 105 -22.00 -18.12 -19.15
CA PRO A 105 -23.18 -17.32 -19.38
C PRO A 105 -24.03 -18.11 -20.37
N GLU A 106 -25.25 -18.44 -19.96
CA GLU A 106 -26.30 -18.78 -20.90
C GLU A 106 -26.25 -17.73 -22.03
N PRO A 107 -26.50 -18.11 -23.30
CA PRO A 107 -26.43 -17.18 -24.44
C PRO A 107 -27.24 -15.89 -24.25
N THR A 108 -28.19 -15.91 -23.32
CA THR A 108 -29.06 -14.80 -22.91
C THR A 108 -28.39 -13.76 -22.01
N GLU A 109 -27.27 -14.05 -21.34
CA GLU A 109 -26.60 -13.10 -20.43
C GLU A 109 -25.08 -12.98 -20.69
N PRO A 110 -24.65 -12.43 -21.84
CA PRO A 110 -23.23 -12.34 -22.22
C PRO A 110 -22.37 -11.43 -21.31
N PHE A 111 -22.97 -10.76 -20.32
CA PHE A 111 -22.34 -9.72 -19.52
C PHE A 111 -22.49 -9.88 -17.99
N LEU A 112 -22.45 -11.11 -17.47
CA LEU A 112 -22.49 -11.38 -16.02
C LEU A 112 -21.45 -10.60 -15.19
N TRP A 113 -20.31 -10.24 -15.79
CA TRP A 113 -19.24 -9.43 -15.20
C TRP A 113 -19.62 -7.96 -14.93
N ARG A 114 -20.81 -7.52 -15.32
CA ARG A 114 -21.38 -6.22 -14.93
C ARG A 114 -21.61 -6.06 -13.44
N HIS A 115 -21.49 -7.13 -12.67
CA HIS A 115 -21.65 -7.12 -11.21
C HIS A 115 -20.33 -6.89 -10.46
N VAL A 116 -19.21 -6.64 -11.16
CA VAL A 116 -17.91 -6.38 -10.53
C VAL A 116 -17.93 -5.04 -9.78
N MET A 117 -17.37 -5.05 -8.58
CA MET A 117 -17.27 -3.92 -7.67
C MET A 117 -15.83 -3.39 -7.62
N LEU A 118 -15.69 -2.08 -7.46
CA LEU A 118 -14.40 -1.42 -7.29
C LEU A 118 -14.09 -1.25 -5.80
N ALA A 119 -12.98 -1.83 -5.35
CA ALA A 119 -12.54 -1.80 -3.96
C ALA A 119 -12.12 -0.40 -3.51
N SER A 120 -12.33 -0.09 -2.23
CA SER A 120 -11.97 1.18 -1.59
C SER A 120 -10.46 1.33 -1.35
N ASP A 121 -9.73 0.22 -1.16
CA ASP A 121 -8.27 0.24 -1.02
C ASP A 121 -7.60 0.78 -2.31
N PRO A 122 -6.69 1.76 -2.24
CA PRO A 122 -6.06 2.36 -3.42
C PRO A 122 -5.29 1.39 -4.31
N THR A 123 -4.61 0.40 -3.72
CA THR A 123 -3.81 -0.57 -4.46
C THR A 123 -4.71 -1.59 -5.14
N ALA A 124 -5.69 -2.13 -4.40
CA ALA A 124 -6.70 -3.03 -4.95
C ALA A 124 -7.52 -2.34 -6.05
N ARG A 125 -7.86 -1.06 -5.87
CA ARG A 125 -8.55 -0.23 -6.87
C ARG A 125 -7.75 -0.17 -8.17
N LYS A 126 -6.46 0.15 -8.09
CA LYS A 126 -5.58 0.21 -9.28
C LYS A 126 -5.56 -1.12 -10.03
N LEU A 127 -5.41 -2.23 -9.30
CA LEU A 127 -5.41 -3.58 -9.87
C LEU A 127 -6.76 -3.95 -10.50
N GLY A 128 -7.87 -3.62 -9.84
CA GLY A 128 -9.22 -3.87 -10.36
C GLY A 128 -9.52 -3.11 -11.65
N LEU A 129 -9.10 -1.84 -11.74
CA LEU A 129 -9.22 -1.03 -12.96
C LEU A 129 -8.33 -1.55 -14.10
N ASP A 130 -7.09 -1.93 -13.77
CA ASP A 130 -6.18 -2.54 -14.73
C ASP A 130 -6.79 -3.83 -15.30
N TRP A 131 -7.17 -4.77 -14.44
CA TRP A 131 -7.83 -6.00 -14.83
C TRP A 131 -9.08 -5.75 -15.68
N TYR A 132 -9.96 -4.83 -15.26
CA TYR A 132 -11.19 -4.53 -15.98
C TYR A 132 -10.92 -4.00 -17.38
N SER A 133 -9.96 -3.09 -17.53
CA SER A 133 -9.57 -2.55 -18.84
C SER A 133 -8.92 -3.60 -19.76
N GLN A 134 -8.14 -4.54 -19.21
CA GLN A 134 -7.63 -5.70 -19.96
C GLN A 134 -8.78 -6.63 -20.36
N HIS A 135 -9.71 -6.86 -19.45
CA HIS A 135 -10.86 -7.72 -19.69
C HIS A 135 -11.73 -7.19 -20.82
N LEU A 136 -12.03 -5.88 -20.86
CA LEU A 136 -12.73 -5.26 -21.98
C LEU A 136 -12.00 -5.52 -23.30
N TYR A 137 -10.68 -5.31 -23.32
CA TYR A 137 -9.88 -5.50 -24.54
C TYR A 137 -9.87 -6.95 -25.03
N HIS A 138 -9.59 -7.92 -24.15
CA HIS A 138 -9.56 -9.33 -24.52
C HIS A 138 -10.94 -9.87 -24.91
N ASN A 139 -12.03 -9.23 -24.47
CA ASN A 139 -13.38 -9.55 -24.90
C ASN A 139 -13.83 -8.84 -26.19
N THR A 140 -12.97 -8.05 -26.85
CA THR A 140 -13.35 -7.27 -28.04
C THR A 140 -13.95 -8.14 -29.15
N GLU A 141 -13.38 -9.29 -29.48
CA GLU A 141 -13.94 -10.14 -30.54
C GLU A 141 -15.28 -10.77 -30.14
N ARG A 142 -15.42 -11.14 -28.87
CA ARG A 142 -16.67 -11.70 -28.34
C ARG A 142 -17.82 -10.69 -28.42
N ILE A 143 -17.59 -9.44 -28.04
CA ILE A 143 -18.62 -8.40 -28.14
C ILE A 143 -18.96 -8.07 -29.60
N LEU A 144 -17.98 -8.06 -30.51
CA LEU A 144 -18.24 -7.82 -31.93
C LEU A 144 -19.05 -8.95 -32.57
N GLN A 145 -18.78 -10.20 -32.20
CA GLN A 145 -19.59 -11.35 -32.62
C GLN A 145 -21.01 -11.27 -32.06
N TYR A 146 -21.15 -10.97 -30.76
CA TYR A 146 -22.46 -10.77 -30.12
C TYR A 146 -23.24 -9.64 -30.78
N ALA A 147 -22.55 -8.56 -31.17
CA ALA A 147 -23.16 -7.41 -31.80
C ALA A 147 -23.65 -7.67 -33.23
N GLN A 148 -23.24 -8.76 -33.89
CA GLN A 148 -23.73 -9.16 -35.22
C GLN A 148 -23.81 -7.99 -36.22
N PHE A 149 -22.68 -7.29 -36.39
CA PHE A 149 -22.58 -6.18 -37.34
C PHE A 149 -23.02 -6.65 -38.75
N PRO A 150 -23.97 -5.97 -39.43
CA PRO A 150 -24.30 -6.24 -40.81
C PRO A 150 -23.08 -6.15 -41.72
N THR A 151 -23.08 -6.95 -42.80
CA THR A 151 -22.01 -6.96 -43.82
C THR A 151 -21.93 -5.65 -44.64
N ARG A 152 -22.81 -4.67 -44.38
CA ARG A 152 -22.84 -3.38 -45.08
C ARG A 152 -21.66 -2.52 -44.63
N SER A 153 -21.03 -1.82 -45.56
CA SER A 153 -19.85 -0.97 -45.34
C SER A 153 -20.09 0.10 -44.27
N ASN A 154 -21.24 0.79 -44.33
CA ASN A 154 -21.59 1.87 -43.42
C ASN A 154 -22.97 1.64 -42.81
N PHE A 155 -23.05 1.67 -41.47
CA PHE A 155 -24.33 1.67 -40.78
C PHE A 155 -24.21 2.22 -39.35
N ALA A 156 -25.33 2.69 -38.83
CA ALA A 156 -25.49 3.05 -37.43
C ALA A 156 -26.90 2.67 -36.98
N ASP A 157 -27.02 1.86 -35.93
CA ASP A 157 -28.30 1.48 -35.34
C ASP A 157 -28.18 1.14 -33.85
N ASN A 158 -29.33 0.95 -33.23
CA ASN A 158 -29.44 0.57 -31.82
C ASN A 158 -30.26 -0.71 -31.73
N LEU A 159 -29.73 -1.72 -31.04
CA LEU A 159 -30.47 -2.92 -30.70
C LEU A 159 -30.91 -2.87 -29.24
N GLU A 160 -32.19 -3.09 -29.00
CA GLU A 160 -32.72 -3.31 -27.66
C GLU A 160 -32.46 -4.76 -27.25
N VAL A 161 -31.86 -4.94 -26.07
CA VAL A 161 -31.54 -6.26 -25.50
C VAL A 161 -32.35 -6.40 -24.21
N SER A 162 -33.31 -7.33 -24.22
CA SER A 162 -34.08 -7.68 -23.03
C SER A 162 -33.19 -8.42 -22.03
N CYS A 163 -33.15 -7.92 -20.79
CA CYS A 163 -32.29 -8.46 -19.72
C CYS A 163 -33.06 -9.23 -18.65
N GLY A 164 -34.36 -9.49 -18.85
CA GLY A 164 -35.18 -10.28 -17.93
C GLY A 164 -35.53 -9.62 -16.59
N ASP A 165 -35.16 -8.35 -16.37
CA ASP A 165 -35.37 -7.63 -15.11
C ASP A 165 -36.14 -6.31 -15.28
N ASP A 166 -37.12 -6.29 -16.19
CA ASP A 166 -37.96 -5.13 -16.54
C ASP A 166 -37.17 -3.88 -17.01
N LEU A 167 -35.87 -4.05 -17.27
CA LEU A 167 -34.98 -3.04 -17.84
C LEU A 167 -34.50 -3.46 -19.23
N ALA A 168 -34.32 -2.46 -20.10
CA ALA A 168 -33.77 -2.64 -21.43
C ALA A 168 -32.32 -2.15 -21.48
N ASP A 169 -31.45 -2.99 -22.04
CA ASP A 169 -30.13 -2.56 -22.46
C ASP A 169 -30.19 -2.09 -23.92
N PHE A 170 -29.36 -1.11 -24.25
CA PHE A 170 -29.16 -0.69 -25.62
C PHE A 170 -27.74 -1.01 -26.08
N LEU A 171 -27.65 -1.72 -27.20
CA LEU A 171 -26.41 -1.93 -27.93
C LEU A 171 -26.38 -0.96 -29.13
N LEU A 172 -25.56 0.09 -29.01
CA LEU A 172 -25.33 1.04 -30.09
C LEU A 172 -24.20 0.50 -30.98
N ARG A 173 -24.49 0.33 -32.27
CA ARG A 173 -23.55 -0.19 -33.26
C ARG A 173 -23.31 0.84 -34.33
N MET A 174 -22.05 1.07 -34.65
CA MET A 174 -21.63 1.99 -35.71
C MET A 174 -20.45 1.41 -36.46
N GLN A 175 -20.55 1.33 -37.78
CA GLN A 175 -19.48 0.91 -38.68
C GLN A 175 -19.37 1.89 -39.82
N TYR A 176 -18.14 2.31 -40.12
CA TYR A 176 -17.85 3.24 -41.20
C TYR A 176 -16.56 2.86 -41.91
N ASP A 177 -16.61 2.90 -43.23
CA ASP A 177 -15.45 2.85 -44.11
C ASP A 177 -14.89 4.25 -44.26
N VAL A 178 -13.65 4.43 -43.78
CA VAL A 178 -12.96 5.72 -43.81
C VAL A 178 -11.93 5.70 -44.93
N ALA A 179 -12.08 6.61 -45.90
CA ALA A 179 -11.15 6.77 -47.02
C ALA A 179 -9.88 7.55 -46.61
N LEU A 180 -9.18 7.05 -45.59
CA LEU A 180 -7.92 7.59 -45.11
C LEU A 180 -6.92 6.46 -44.86
N PRO A 181 -5.60 6.72 -44.97
CA PRO A 181 -4.60 5.78 -44.48
C PRO A 181 -4.86 5.41 -43.02
N PHE A 182 -4.52 4.16 -42.65
CA PHE A 182 -4.78 3.62 -41.31
C PHE A 182 -4.25 4.53 -40.20
N GLU A 183 -3.03 5.06 -40.35
CA GLU A 183 -2.41 5.95 -39.37
C GLU A 183 -3.16 7.28 -39.21
N ASP A 184 -3.65 7.86 -40.30
CA ASP A 184 -4.41 9.11 -40.26
C ASP A 184 -5.80 8.91 -39.65
N ALA A 185 -6.47 7.82 -40.03
CA ALA A 185 -7.74 7.41 -39.44
C ALA A 185 -7.60 7.16 -37.94
N ARG A 186 -6.49 6.51 -37.53
CA ARG A 186 -6.15 6.24 -36.14
C ARG A 186 -6.00 7.51 -35.32
N VAL A 187 -5.23 8.49 -35.81
CA VAL A 187 -5.01 9.77 -35.13
C VAL A 187 -6.32 10.55 -34.98
N ARG A 188 -7.14 10.61 -36.04
CA ARG A 188 -8.45 11.28 -36.00
C ARG A 188 -9.40 10.62 -35.01
N LEU A 189 -9.49 9.29 -35.02
CA LEU A 189 -10.31 8.55 -34.07
C LEU A 189 -9.88 8.84 -32.62
N HIS A 190 -8.58 8.84 -32.36
CA HIS A 190 -8.07 9.15 -31.03
C HIS A 190 -8.49 10.56 -30.57
N ALA A 191 -8.31 11.57 -31.42
CA ALA A 191 -8.71 12.94 -31.11
C ALA A 191 -10.21 13.05 -30.82
N SER A 192 -11.06 12.47 -31.69
CA SER A 192 -12.51 12.47 -31.49
C SER A 192 -12.94 11.76 -30.21
N LEU A 193 -12.27 10.68 -29.82
CA LEU A 193 -12.56 9.98 -28.56
C LEU A 193 -12.14 10.78 -27.34
N VAL A 194 -10.98 11.44 -27.39
CA VAL A 194 -10.53 12.33 -26.32
C VAL A 194 -11.49 13.49 -26.15
N ASP A 195 -11.97 14.09 -27.25
CA ASP A 195 -12.94 15.17 -27.21
C ASP A 195 -14.31 14.70 -26.69
N PHE A 196 -14.80 13.54 -27.15
CA PHE A 196 -16.02 12.92 -26.64
C PHE A 196 -15.94 12.70 -25.13
N ILE A 197 -14.83 12.16 -24.64
CA ILE A 197 -14.62 11.94 -23.21
C ILE A 197 -14.57 13.30 -22.48
N ARG A 198 -13.81 14.29 -22.96
CA ARG A 198 -13.73 15.61 -22.32
C ARG A 198 -15.07 16.35 -22.26
N ALA A 199 -15.90 16.23 -23.29
CA ALA A 199 -17.19 16.91 -23.38
C ALA A 199 -18.21 16.45 -22.32
N HIS A 200 -18.04 15.26 -21.73
CA HIS A 200 -18.95 14.70 -20.73
C HIS A 200 -18.61 15.10 -19.27
N ASP A 201 -18.08 16.31 -19.06
CA ASP A 201 -17.55 16.80 -17.75
C ASP A 201 -16.68 15.75 -17.04
N VAL A 202 -15.74 15.21 -17.82
CA VAL A 202 -14.89 14.12 -17.37
C VAL A 202 -13.55 14.67 -16.92
N GLY A 203 -13.40 14.88 -15.62
CA GLY A 203 -12.10 15.20 -15.02
C GLY A 203 -11.20 13.97 -15.07
N LEU A 204 -10.06 14.06 -15.80
CA LEU A 204 -9.00 13.05 -15.67
C LEU A 204 -8.52 13.07 -14.21
N THR A 205 -8.85 12.02 -13.46
CA THR A 205 -8.54 11.97 -12.02
C THR A 205 -7.10 11.56 -11.79
N SER A 206 -6.59 10.67 -12.63
CA SER A 206 -5.18 10.28 -12.65
C SER A 206 -4.87 9.52 -13.94
N GLN A 207 -3.67 9.77 -14.49
CA GLN A 207 -3.07 8.84 -15.43
C GLN A 207 -2.37 7.75 -14.61
N VAL A 208 -2.99 6.58 -14.56
CA VAL A 208 -2.53 5.46 -13.73
C VAL A 208 -1.34 4.75 -14.40
N ASP A 209 -1.29 4.81 -15.73
CA ASP A 209 -0.22 4.31 -16.61
C ASP A 209 -0.26 5.08 -17.96
N LEU A 210 0.81 5.02 -18.76
CA LEU A 210 0.92 5.61 -20.11
C LEU A 210 -0.27 5.26 -21.01
N LYS A 211 -0.86 4.07 -20.83
CA LYS A 211 -2.01 3.58 -21.61
C LYS A 211 -3.32 3.53 -20.84
N LEU A 212 -3.31 3.76 -19.52
CA LEU A 212 -4.48 3.64 -18.64
C LEU A 212 -4.87 4.99 -18.07
N SER A 213 -6.05 5.48 -18.46
CA SER A 213 -6.58 6.75 -18.01
C SER A 213 -7.82 6.54 -17.15
N LEU A 214 -7.82 7.12 -15.94
CA LEU A 214 -8.96 7.11 -15.04
C LEU A 214 -9.71 8.43 -15.13
N TYR A 215 -11.00 8.30 -15.35
CA TYR A 215 -11.91 9.39 -15.63
C TYR A 215 -12.97 9.46 -14.54
N ARG A 216 -13.18 10.65 -14.00
CA ARG A 216 -14.31 10.96 -13.13
C ARG A 216 -15.36 11.65 -13.97
N VAL A 217 -16.46 10.97 -14.25
CA VAL A 217 -17.60 11.49 -15.01
C VAL A 217 -18.60 12.05 -14.00
N ALA A 218 -18.81 13.36 -14.01
CA ALA A 218 -19.86 13.98 -13.21
C ALA A 218 -21.12 14.17 -14.06
N ALA A 219 -22.26 13.70 -13.58
CA ALA A 219 -23.57 13.92 -14.20
C ALA A 219 -24.52 14.50 -13.15
N GLY A 220 -24.51 15.83 -13.01
CA GLY A 220 -25.24 16.53 -11.94
C GLY A 220 -24.66 16.19 -10.56
N PRO A 221 -25.48 15.74 -9.57
CA PRO A 221 -24.98 15.36 -8.24
C PRO A 221 -24.23 14.01 -8.22
N ARG A 222 -24.15 13.30 -9.35
CA ARG A 222 -23.63 11.92 -9.44
C ARG A 222 -22.21 11.91 -9.98
N VAL A 223 -21.40 10.97 -9.48
CA VAL A 223 -19.98 10.83 -9.82
C VAL A 223 -19.67 9.38 -10.12
N ASP A 224 -19.30 9.11 -11.37
CA ASP A 224 -18.86 7.78 -11.81
C ASP A 224 -17.37 7.76 -12.12
N TYR A 225 -16.75 6.60 -11.90
CA TYR A 225 -15.38 6.34 -12.31
C TYR A 225 -15.38 5.44 -13.55
N CYS A 226 -14.88 5.98 -14.65
CA CYS A 226 -14.69 5.27 -15.90
C CYS A 226 -13.21 5.04 -16.14
N VAL A 227 -12.89 3.92 -16.78
CA VAL A 227 -11.54 3.62 -17.21
C VAL A 227 -11.49 3.60 -18.73
N SER A 228 -10.45 4.19 -19.30
CA SER A 228 -10.10 3.98 -20.70
C SER A 228 -8.73 3.37 -20.85
N ARG A 229 -8.61 2.55 -21.89
CA ARG A 229 -7.33 2.01 -22.34
C ARG A 229 -7.30 1.90 -23.85
N HIS A 230 -6.12 2.09 -24.42
CA HIS A 230 -5.88 1.98 -25.86
C HIS A 230 -4.81 0.94 -26.16
N TYR A 231 -5.05 0.17 -27.22
CA TYR A 231 -4.15 -0.87 -27.71
C TYR A 231 -3.96 -0.70 -29.21
N THR A 232 -2.70 -0.53 -29.62
CA THR A 232 -2.32 -0.28 -31.01
C THR A 232 -1.37 -1.37 -31.49
N THR A 233 -1.65 -1.87 -32.69
CA THR A 233 -0.87 -2.83 -33.48
C THR A 233 -0.77 -2.31 -34.91
N ALA A 234 0.05 -2.94 -35.77
CA ALA A 234 0.33 -2.43 -37.12
C ALA A 234 -0.91 -2.32 -38.02
N ASP A 235 -1.89 -3.17 -37.80
CA ASP A 235 -3.09 -3.35 -38.63
C ASP A 235 -4.39 -3.07 -37.88
N ARG A 236 -4.31 -2.83 -36.57
CA ARG A 236 -5.47 -2.73 -35.69
C ARG A 236 -5.23 -1.76 -34.54
N ASN A 237 -6.27 -1.01 -34.22
CA ASN A 237 -6.32 -0.14 -33.04
C ASN A 237 -7.63 -0.35 -32.30
N VAL A 238 -7.57 -0.48 -30.98
CA VAL A 238 -8.74 -0.70 -30.12
C VAL A 238 -8.70 0.27 -28.95
N TYR A 239 -9.77 1.05 -28.79
CA TYR A 239 -10.05 1.80 -27.58
C TYR A 239 -11.19 1.14 -26.82
N THR A 240 -10.97 0.96 -25.52
CA THR A 240 -12.00 0.50 -24.60
C THR A 240 -12.28 1.60 -23.60
N PHE A 241 -13.56 1.86 -23.31
CA PHE A 241 -14.00 2.77 -22.26
C PHE A 241 -15.17 2.13 -21.52
N GLY A 242 -15.22 2.28 -20.20
CA GLY A 242 -16.39 1.85 -19.45
C GLY A 242 -16.25 2.04 -17.96
N ASN A 243 -17.33 1.78 -17.23
CA ASN A 243 -17.38 1.89 -15.78
C ASN A 243 -17.81 0.59 -15.12
N LEU A 244 -17.56 0.50 -13.81
CA LEU A 244 -18.01 -0.59 -12.96
C LEU A 244 -19.35 -0.20 -12.30
N ARG A 245 -20.16 -1.20 -11.94
CA ARG A 245 -21.50 -0.99 -11.37
C ARG A 245 -21.48 -0.38 -9.97
N ARG A 246 -20.45 -0.68 -9.19
CA ARG A 246 -20.36 -0.26 -7.79
C ARG A 246 -18.95 0.17 -7.45
N ASP A 247 -18.84 1.28 -6.73
CA ASP A 247 -17.59 1.78 -6.15
C ASP A 247 -17.75 1.90 -4.63
N GLU A 248 -16.85 1.29 -3.87
CA GLU A 248 -16.88 1.32 -2.40
C GLU A 248 -16.63 2.72 -1.80
N THR A 249 -15.99 3.63 -2.53
CA THR A 249 -15.76 4.99 -1.99
C THR A 249 -16.98 5.89 -2.09
N ASN A 250 -17.91 5.57 -2.99
CA ASN A 250 -19.18 6.26 -3.07
C ASN A 250 -20.11 5.56 -2.06
N GLY A 251 -20.51 6.26 -1.00
CA GLY A 251 -21.28 5.70 0.11
C GLY A 251 -22.53 4.94 -0.33
N ALA A 252 -23.08 4.15 0.60
CA ALA A 252 -24.16 3.18 0.41
C ALA A 252 -25.54 3.75 0.03
N ASP A 253 -25.62 4.78 -0.81
CA ASP A 253 -26.87 5.19 -1.44
C ASP A 253 -27.24 4.15 -2.51
N THR A 254 -27.83 3.06 -2.02
CA THR A 254 -28.27 1.88 -2.79
C THR A 254 -29.53 2.13 -3.60
N SER A 255 -30.09 3.35 -3.56
CA SER A 255 -31.35 3.69 -4.21
C SER A 255 -31.27 3.70 -5.74
N HIS A 256 -30.06 3.81 -6.30
CA HIS A 256 -29.85 3.86 -7.74
C HIS A 256 -28.79 2.84 -8.18
N VAL A 257 -29.28 1.69 -8.66
CA VAL A 257 -28.45 0.68 -9.31
C VAL A 257 -28.02 1.20 -10.68
N TRP A 258 -26.77 1.64 -10.78
CA TRP A 258 -26.21 2.10 -12.05
C TRP A 258 -25.91 0.91 -12.97
N ARG A 259 -26.37 0.95 -14.24
CA ARG A 259 -25.99 -0.06 -15.23
C ARG A 259 -24.65 0.30 -15.88
N PRO A 260 -23.68 -0.62 -15.92
CA PRO A 260 -22.40 -0.39 -16.59
C PRO A 260 -22.60 0.02 -18.06
N ARG A 261 -21.89 1.06 -18.47
CA ARG A 261 -21.76 1.51 -19.85
C ARG A 261 -20.38 1.13 -20.35
N MET A 262 -20.34 0.56 -21.55
CA MET A 262 -19.14 -0.07 -22.09
C MET A 262 -19.06 0.24 -23.57
N PHE A 263 -17.87 0.62 -24.03
CA PHE A 263 -17.64 1.11 -25.37
C PHE A 263 -16.38 0.46 -25.92
N TRP A 264 -16.50 -0.02 -27.16
CA TRP A 264 -15.39 -0.55 -27.94
C TRP A 264 -15.33 0.23 -29.25
N TYR A 265 -14.18 0.84 -29.51
CA TYR A 265 -13.89 1.46 -30.79
C TYR A 265 -12.74 0.69 -31.43
N LYS A 266 -13.05 -0.06 -32.49
CA LYS A 266 -12.07 -0.85 -33.24
C LYS A 266 -11.89 -0.21 -34.62
N CYS A 267 -10.66 0.15 -34.94
CA CYS A 267 -10.22 0.53 -36.29
C CYS A 267 -9.29 -0.56 -36.82
N VAL A 268 -9.47 -0.96 -38.08
CA VAL A 268 -8.62 -1.95 -38.75
C VAL A 268 -8.22 -1.44 -40.13
N ALA A 269 -7.00 -1.76 -40.54
CA ALA A 269 -6.59 -1.60 -41.93
C ALA A 269 -7.35 -2.61 -42.80
N ARG A 270 -7.80 -2.17 -43.98
CA ARG A 270 -8.35 -3.04 -45.02
C ARG A 270 -7.34 -3.20 -46.15
#